data_AF-A0A5C5RC49-F1
#
_entry.id   AF-A0A5C5RC49-F1
#
_cell.length_a   1.000
_cell.length_b   1.000
_cell.length_c   1.000
_cell.angle_alpha   90.00
_cell.angle_beta   90.00
_cell.angle_gamma   90.00
#
_symmetry.space_group_name_H-M   'P 1'
#
loop_
_entity.id
_entity.type
_entity.pdbx_description
1 polymer ?
#
loop_
_entity_poly.entity_id
_entity_poly.type
_entity_poly.pdbx_seq_one_letter_code
_entity_poly.pdbx_strand_id
1 'polypeptide(L)'
;WRLLLGAFFLVVSAVVFGSLWFALTTGGRTPYQDWSENLYLILFGFVGFLGLVIAPTMTATSINGDRKDATLAVVQATPASGAQLATGKLLGAWIASCMLLLVSSPYIVWSIVAANYPLWSSLLGVVVIALLFLAYCGVGLGFSALLARPIGSAAVTQLTMLFLLIGLPIIAVMLVPATESEVDAQR
;
A
#
# COMPACT_ATOMS: atom_id res chain seq x y z
N TRP A 1 9.15 -14.15 -7.65
CA TRP A 1 8.21 -13.88 -6.54
C TRP A 1 8.85 -14.11 -5.17
N ARG A 2 9.43 -15.30 -4.85
CA ARG A 2 10.12 -15.57 -3.57
C ARG A 2 11.20 -14.56 -3.19
N LEU A 3 12.06 -14.20 -4.15
CA LEU A 3 13.11 -13.17 -3.95
C LEU A 3 12.53 -11.79 -3.63
N LEU A 4 11.39 -11.44 -4.23
CA LEU A 4 10.75 -10.14 -4.04
C LEU A 4 10.09 -10.07 -2.64
N LEU A 5 9.44 -11.15 -2.22
CA LEU A 5 8.92 -11.29 -0.84
C LEU A 5 10.06 -11.26 0.20
N GLY A 6 11.17 -11.96 -0.08
CA GLY A 6 12.35 -11.94 0.79
C GLY A 6 12.98 -10.56 0.88
N ALA A 7 13.14 -9.85 -0.23
CA ALA A 7 13.65 -8.48 -0.25
C ALA A 7 12.72 -7.52 0.52
N PHE A 8 11.40 -7.64 0.33
CA PHE A 8 10.42 -6.85 1.08
C PHE A 8 10.52 -7.12 2.58
N PHE A 9 10.59 -8.39 2.99
CA PHE A 9 10.79 -8.77 4.38
C PHE A 9 12.08 -8.17 4.96
N LEU A 10 13.18 -8.20 4.21
CA LEU A 10 14.45 -7.60 4.62
C LEU A 10 14.35 -6.09 4.80
N VAL A 11 13.64 -5.39 3.91
CA VAL A 11 13.40 -3.94 4.03
C VAL A 11 12.58 -3.63 5.28
N VAL A 12 11.49 -4.37 5.53
CA VAL A 12 10.69 -4.22 6.75
C VAL A 12 11.55 -4.51 7.99
N SER A 13 12.35 -5.57 7.96
CA SER A 13 13.30 -5.90 9.03
C SER A 13 14.26 -4.75 9.31
N ALA A 14 14.87 -4.20 8.26
CA ALA A 14 15.83 -3.10 8.37
C ALA A 14 15.20 -1.85 8.99
N VAL A 15 13.94 -1.54 8.69
CA VAL A 15 13.22 -0.42 9.31
C VAL A 15 12.91 -0.69 10.78
N VAL A 16 12.44 -1.90 11.12
CA VAL A 16 12.16 -2.27 12.51
C VAL A 16 13.43 -2.23 13.35
N PHE A 17 14.50 -2.90 12.91
CA PHE A 17 15.78 -2.92 13.63
C PHE A 17 16.49 -1.56 13.60
N GLY A 18 16.39 -0.82 12.50
CA GLY A 18 16.95 0.52 12.38
C GLY A 18 16.28 1.51 13.32
N SER A 19 14.95 1.47 13.42
CA SER A 19 14.20 2.31 14.37
C SER A 19 14.49 1.94 15.82
N LEU A 20 14.64 0.64 16.12
CA LEU A 20 15.04 0.17 17.45
C LEU A 20 16.45 0.66 17.81
N TRP A 21 17.39 0.51 16.88
CA TRP A 21 18.76 0.99 17.07
C TRP A 21 18.77 2.49 17.34
N PHE A 22 18.07 3.27 16.51
CA PHE A 22 17.96 4.71 16.70
C PHE A 22 17.42 5.05 18.09
N ALA A 23 16.28 4.46 18.48
CA ALA A 23 15.67 4.68 19.78
C ALA A 23 16.60 4.32 20.94
N LEU A 24 17.36 3.23 20.85
CA LEU A 24 18.33 2.85 21.88
C LEU A 24 19.52 3.82 21.96
N THR A 25 19.93 4.43 20.85
CA THR A 25 21.08 5.35 20.82
C THR A 25 20.74 6.79 21.18
N THR A 26 19.52 7.25 20.91
CA THR A 26 19.10 8.64 21.10
C THR A 26 18.02 8.81 22.17
N GLY A 27 17.43 7.72 22.64
CA GLY A 27 16.30 7.75 23.56
C GLY A 27 16.70 8.11 25.00
N GLY A 28 15.68 8.51 25.77
CA GLY A 28 15.82 8.97 27.15
C GLY A 28 15.91 7.84 28.18
N ARG A 29 15.23 8.01 29.31
CA ARG A 29 15.28 7.04 30.43
C ARG A 29 14.61 5.69 30.14
N THR A 30 13.65 5.63 29.21
CA THR A 30 12.88 4.42 28.86
C THR A 30 12.84 4.18 27.34
N PRO A 31 13.99 4.05 26.65
CA PRO A 31 14.05 4.09 25.19
C PRO A 31 13.24 2.98 24.51
N TYR A 32 13.18 1.79 25.12
CA TYR A 32 12.45 0.66 24.56
C TYR A 32 10.93 0.82 24.67
N GLN A 33 10.42 1.37 25.78
CA GLN A 33 8.98 1.56 25.97
C GLN A 33 8.45 2.61 24.98
N ASP A 34 9.14 3.75 24.88
CA ASP A 34 8.77 4.83 23.96
C ASP A 34 8.79 4.35 22.50
N TRP A 35 9.78 3.53 22.13
CA TRP A 35 9.84 2.92 20.79
C TRP A 35 8.71 1.91 20.57
N SER A 36 8.43 1.05 21.56
CA SER A 36 7.42 0.00 21.43
C SER A 36 6.01 0.56 21.27
N GLU A 37 5.70 1.70 21.90
CA GLU A 37 4.42 2.39 21.74
C GLU A 37 4.25 2.93 20.31
N ASN A 38 5.32 3.47 19.73
CA ASN A 38 5.33 4.02 18.37
C ASN A 38 5.50 2.96 17.28
N LEU A 39 5.94 1.75 17.63
CA LEU A 39 6.19 0.68 16.67
C LEU A 39 4.96 0.34 15.82
N TYR A 40 3.77 0.42 16.42
CA TYR A 40 2.51 0.16 15.73
C TYR A 40 2.27 1.11 14.57
N LEU A 41 2.40 2.42 14.84
CA LEU A 41 2.25 3.45 13.82
C LEU A 41 3.34 3.35 12.75
N ILE A 42 4.59 3.15 13.15
CA ILE A 42 5.72 3.01 12.22
C ILE A 42 5.49 1.82 11.29
N LEU A 43 5.13 0.66 11.85
CA LEU A 43 5.01 -0.57 11.09
C LEU A 43 3.78 -0.56 10.16
N PHE A 44 2.59 -0.23 10.68
CA PHE A 44 1.38 -0.17 9.87
C PHE A 44 1.46 0.93 8.81
N GLY A 45 2.01 2.10 9.16
CA GLY A 45 2.25 3.20 8.23
C GLY A 45 3.23 2.82 7.13
N PHE A 46 4.39 2.26 7.48
CA PHE A 46 5.42 1.90 6.52
C PHE A 46 5.01 0.72 5.61
N VAL A 47 4.47 -0.35 6.18
CA VAL A 47 4.01 -1.53 5.42
C VAL A 47 2.81 -1.15 4.53
N GLY A 48 1.87 -0.36 5.06
CA GLY A 48 0.76 0.17 4.29
C GLY A 48 1.24 1.05 3.13
N PHE A 49 2.14 1.99 3.40
CA PHE A 49 2.71 2.88 2.38
C PHE A 49 3.45 2.11 1.29
N LEU A 50 4.41 1.25 1.63
CA LEU A 50 5.13 0.46 0.63
C LEU A 50 4.20 -0.49 -0.12
N GLY A 51 3.26 -1.13 0.57
CA GLY A 51 2.26 -1.98 -0.07
C GLY A 51 1.41 -1.22 -1.07
N LEU A 52 0.98 0.01 -0.74
CA LEU A 52 0.23 0.89 -1.64
C LEU A 52 1.05 1.36 -2.85
N VAL A 53 2.37 1.49 -2.74
CA VAL A 53 3.25 1.81 -3.88
C VAL A 53 3.46 0.59 -4.79
N ILE A 54 3.61 -0.60 -4.21
CA ILE A 54 3.90 -1.83 -4.95
C ILE A 54 2.64 -2.39 -5.63
N ALA A 55 1.49 -2.34 -4.95
CA ALA A 55 0.20 -2.88 -5.41
C ALA A 55 -0.22 -2.41 -6.82
N PRO A 56 -0.25 -1.10 -7.15
CA PRO A 56 -0.60 -0.63 -8.48
C PRO A 56 0.46 -0.96 -9.53
N THR A 57 1.74 -1.06 -9.15
CA THR A 57 2.84 -1.42 -10.06
C THR A 57 2.70 -2.85 -10.57
N MET A 58 2.27 -3.77 -9.70
CA MET A 58 1.94 -5.16 -10.07
C MET A 58 0.73 -5.24 -11.01
N THR A 59 -0.20 -4.27 -10.89
CA THR A 59 -1.47 -4.28 -11.61
C THR A 59 -1.39 -3.60 -12.99
N ALA A 60 -0.64 -2.50 -13.08
CA ALA A 60 -0.51 -1.65 -14.27
C ALA A 60 0.19 -2.33 -15.48
N THR A 61 0.96 -3.38 -15.24
CA THR A 61 1.67 -4.12 -16.30
C THR A 61 0.87 -5.29 -16.87
N SER A 62 -0.21 -5.72 -16.22
CA SER A 62 -0.94 -6.93 -16.61
C SER A 62 -1.76 -6.79 -17.90
N ILE A 63 -2.31 -5.61 -18.21
CA ILE A 63 -3.08 -5.36 -19.45
C ILE A 63 -2.14 -4.99 -20.61
N ASN A 64 -1.06 -4.25 -20.32
CA ASN A 64 -0.04 -3.93 -21.31
C ASN A 64 0.76 -5.15 -21.79
N GLY A 65 0.91 -6.19 -20.94
CA GLY A 65 1.53 -7.47 -21.30
C GLY A 65 0.76 -8.22 -22.38
N ASP A 66 -0.57 -8.35 -22.23
CA ASP A 66 -1.43 -9.06 -23.20
C ASP A 66 -1.41 -8.41 -24.60
N ARG A 67 -1.21 -7.08 -24.68
CA ARG A 67 -1.07 -6.38 -25.97
C ARG A 67 0.28 -6.63 -26.65
N LYS A 68 1.31 -7.03 -25.89
CA LYS A 68 2.68 -7.21 -26.38
C LYS A 68 2.95 -8.63 -26.89
N ASP A 69 2.17 -9.61 -26.42
CA ASP A 69 2.33 -11.05 -26.74
C ASP A 69 1.50 -11.54 -27.94
N ALA A 70 0.91 -10.65 -28.76
CA ALA A 70 0.27 -11.02 -30.03
C ALA A 70 -0.81 -12.13 -29.97
N THR A 71 -1.58 -12.23 -28.88
CA THR A 71 -2.67 -13.23 -28.71
C THR A 71 -4.06 -12.73 -29.13
N LEU A 72 -4.15 -11.64 -29.89
CA LEU A 72 -5.42 -11.17 -30.48
C LEU A 72 -6.07 -12.21 -31.42
N ALA A 73 -5.28 -13.12 -32.00
CA ALA A 73 -5.78 -14.18 -32.88
C ALA A 73 -6.35 -15.40 -32.14
N VAL A 74 -5.98 -15.63 -30.87
CA VAL A 74 -6.39 -16.83 -30.10
C VAL A 74 -7.57 -16.54 -29.17
N VAL A 75 -7.73 -15.29 -28.71
CA VAL A 75 -8.87 -14.90 -27.82
C VAL A 75 -10.18 -14.70 -28.59
N GLN A 76 -10.15 -14.50 -29.92
CA GLN A 76 -11.36 -14.43 -30.75
C GLN A 76 -12.16 -15.76 -30.79
N ALA A 77 -11.62 -16.86 -30.24
CA ALA A 77 -12.29 -18.15 -30.20
C ALA A 77 -13.00 -18.47 -28.86
N THR A 78 -12.98 -17.59 -27.85
CA THR A 78 -13.66 -17.83 -26.56
C THR A 78 -14.50 -16.63 -26.14
N PRO A 79 -15.82 -16.77 -25.85
CA PRO A 79 -16.66 -15.67 -25.39
C PRO A 79 -16.41 -15.41 -23.89
N ALA A 80 -15.20 -15.04 -23.52
CA ALA A 80 -14.89 -14.54 -22.18
C ALA A 80 -15.11 -13.03 -22.18
N SER A 81 -16.07 -12.53 -21.39
CA SER A 81 -16.32 -11.09 -21.33
C SER A 81 -15.09 -10.37 -20.77
N GLY A 82 -14.73 -9.22 -21.35
CA GLY A 82 -13.56 -8.43 -20.91
C GLY A 82 -13.62 -8.04 -19.42
N ALA A 83 -14.82 -7.97 -18.84
CA ALA A 83 -15.03 -7.76 -17.41
C ALA A 83 -14.52 -8.93 -16.55
N GLN A 84 -14.69 -10.18 -17.00
CA GLN A 84 -14.26 -11.38 -16.28
C GLN A 84 -12.73 -11.53 -16.26
N LEU A 85 -12.06 -11.10 -17.32
CA LEU A 85 -10.59 -11.04 -17.38
C LEU A 85 -10.04 -9.92 -16.48
N ALA A 86 -10.68 -8.75 -16.46
CA ALA A 86 -10.27 -7.64 -15.62
C ALA A 86 -10.44 -7.95 -14.12
N THR A 87 -11.55 -8.57 -13.72
CA THR A 87 -11.78 -8.95 -12.31
C THR A 87 -10.82 -10.05 -11.85
N GLY A 88 -10.49 -11.02 -12.72
CA GLY A 88 -9.48 -12.04 -12.41
C GLY A 88 -8.09 -11.44 -12.17
N LYS A 89 -7.68 -10.46 -12.99
CA LYS A 89 -6.40 -9.74 -12.82
C LYS A 89 -6.40 -8.86 -11.57
N LEU A 90 -7.53 -8.22 -11.25
CA LEU A 90 -7.71 -7.45 -10.01
C LEU A 90 -7.52 -8.33 -8.78
N LEU A 91 -8.24 -9.46 -8.73
CA LEU A 91 -8.15 -10.39 -7.60
C LEU A 91 -6.74 -10.98 -7.47
N GLY A 92 -6.08 -11.29 -8.58
CA GLY A 92 -4.69 -11.75 -8.57
C GLY A 92 -3.73 -10.72 -7.96
N ALA A 93 -3.84 -9.44 -8.36
CA ALA A 93 -3.02 -8.37 -7.81
C ALA A 93 -3.35 -8.05 -6.34
N TRP A 94 -4.62 -8.15 -5.97
CA TRP A 94 -5.07 -7.99 -4.59
C TRP A 94 -4.51 -9.10 -3.68
N ILE A 95 -4.61 -10.37 -4.10
CA ILE A 95 -4.04 -11.52 -3.38
C ILE A 95 -2.51 -11.37 -3.24
N ALA A 96 -1.82 -10.93 -4.30
CA ALA A 96 -0.39 -10.66 -4.24
C ALA A 96 -0.05 -9.57 -3.22
N SER A 97 -0.89 -8.54 -3.10
CA SER A 97 -0.73 -7.48 -2.11
C SER A 97 -1.03 -7.97 -0.68
N CYS A 98 -2.03 -8.85 -0.52
CA CYS A 98 -2.29 -9.54 0.74
C CYS A 98 -1.12 -10.44 1.18
N MET A 99 -0.39 -11.05 0.25
CA MET A 99 0.83 -11.82 0.60
C MET A 99 1.91 -10.94 1.22
N LEU A 100 2.01 -9.66 0.85
CA LEU A 100 2.95 -8.72 1.50
C LEU A 100 2.56 -8.48 2.97
N LEU A 101 1.25 -8.35 3.25
CA LEU A 101 0.76 -8.26 4.64
C LEU A 101 1.03 -9.54 5.42
N LEU A 102 0.82 -10.71 4.81
CA LEU A 102 1.12 -12.00 5.43
C LEU A 102 2.60 -12.16 5.75
N VAL A 103 3.49 -11.73 4.87
CA VAL A 103 4.95 -11.75 5.10
C VAL A 103 5.35 -10.81 6.24
N SER A 104 4.67 -9.69 6.41
CA SER A 104 4.86 -8.75 7.53
C SER A 104 4.13 -9.15 8.82
N SER A 105 3.29 -10.19 8.80
CA SER A 105 2.54 -10.68 9.95
C SER A 105 3.35 -10.86 11.24
N PRO A 106 4.56 -11.46 11.25
CA PRO A 106 5.32 -11.61 12.48
C PRO A 106 5.66 -10.27 13.15
N TYR A 107 5.98 -9.24 12.37
CA TYR A 107 6.25 -7.90 12.90
C TYR A 107 4.97 -7.22 13.39
N ILE A 108 3.85 -7.42 12.69
CA ILE A 108 2.54 -6.91 13.11
C ILE A 108 2.16 -7.49 14.47
N VAL A 109 2.31 -8.81 14.64
CA VAL A 109 2.04 -9.49 15.91
C VAL A 109 2.98 -8.97 17.01
N TRP A 110 4.27 -8.84 16.73
CA TRP A 110 5.22 -8.25 17.68
C TRP A 110 4.74 -6.87 18.13
N SER A 111 4.40 -6.00 17.18
CA SER A 111 3.98 -4.64 17.47
C SER A 111 2.73 -4.58 18.35
N ILE A 112 1.74 -5.45 18.12
CA ILE A 112 0.51 -5.51 18.95
C ILE A 112 0.85 -5.90 20.38
N VAL A 113 1.72 -6.90 20.56
CA VAL A 113 2.14 -7.37 21.88
C VAL A 113 2.98 -6.30 22.60
N ALA A 114 3.86 -5.62 21.87
CA ALA A 114 4.75 -4.62 22.45
C ALA A 114 4.05 -3.31 22.84
N ALA A 115 3.05 -2.88 22.05
CA ALA A 115 2.29 -1.66 22.30
C ALA A 115 1.01 -1.88 23.13
N ASN A 116 0.71 -3.13 23.52
CA ASN A 116 -0.46 -3.52 24.31
C ASN A 116 -1.82 -3.03 23.73
N TYR A 117 -1.94 -2.94 22.40
CA TYR A 117 -3.17 -2.52 21.73
C TYR A 117 -4.27 -3.60 21.82
N PRO A 118 -5.55 -3.21 21.91
CA PRO A 118 -6.66 -4.16 21.86
C PRO A 118 -6.66 -4.92 20.51
N LEU A 119 -6.73 -6.26 20.60
CA LEU A 119 -6.71 -7.17 19.44
C LEU A 119 -7.75 -6.79 18.36
N TRP A 120 -8.92 -6.32 18.78
CA TRP A 120 -9.99 -5.90 17.87
C TRP A 120 -9.59 -4.71 16.98
N SER A 121 -8.92 -3.71 17.56
CA SER A 121 -8.47 -2.54 16.80
C SER A 121 -7.39 -2.91 15.79
N SER A 122 -6.49 -3.82 16.16
CA SER A 122 -5.43 -4.24 15.25
C SER A 122 -5.94 -5.09 14.09
N LEU A 123 -6.89 -5.99 14.34
CA LEU A 123 -7.55 -6.75 13.28
C LEU A 123 -8.25 -5.81 12.28
N LEU A 124 -8.94 -4.80 12.80
CA LEU A 124 -9.60 -3.79 11.99
C LEU A 124 -8.59 -3.01 11.14
N GLY A 125 -7.42 -2.66 11.70
CA GLY A 125 -6.32 -2.03 10.96
C GLY A 125 -5.82 -2.86 9.78
N VAL A 126 -5.63 -4.17 9.97
CA VAL A 126 -5.20 -5.09 8.90
C VAL A 126 -6.26 -5.17 7.79
N VAL A 127 -7.54 -5.26 8.17
CA VAL A 127 -8.67 -5.29 7.21
C VAL A 127 -8.74 -3.99 6.40
N VAL A 128 -8.59 -2.84 7.07
CA VAL A 128 -8.59 -1.53 6.41
C VAL A 128 -7.45 -1.44 5.39
N ILE A 129 -6.23 -1.86 5.74
CA ILE A 129 -5.11 -1.84 4.78
C ILE A 129 -5.38 -2.78 3.59
N ALA A 130 -5.94 -3.96 3.84
CA ALA A 130 -6.29 -4.89 2.76
C ALA A 130 -7.35 -4.32 1.80
N LEU A 131 -8.33 -3.57 2.32
CA LEU A 131 -9.33 -2.87 1.51
C LEU A 131 -8.72 -1.67 0.75
N LEU A 132 -7.79 -0.94 1.37
CA LEU A 132 -7.06 0.14 0.69
C LEU A 132 -6.26 -0.40 -0.50
N PHE A 133 -5.61 -1.56 -0.34
CA PHE A 133 -4.92 -2.22 -1.45
C PHE A 133 -5.88 -2.58 -2.59
N LEU A 134 -7.08 -3.09 -2.27
CA LEU A 134 -8.11 -3.39 -3.27
C LEU A 134 -8.53 -2.13 -4.04
N ALA A 135 -8.80 -1.04 -3.34
CA ALA A 135 -9.19 0.23 -3.95
C ALA A 135 -8.09 0.78 -4.87
N TYR A 136 -6.84 0.78 -4.41
CA TYR A 136 -5.69 1.25 -5.21
C TYR A 136 -5.40 0.35 -6.42
N CYS A 137 -5.49 -0.97 -6.27
CA CYS A 137 -5.42 -1.90 -7.40
C CYS A 137 -6.54 -1.63 -8.42
N GLY A 138 -7.76 -1.34 -7.94
CA GLY A 138 -8.92 -0.98 -8.77
C GLY A 138 -8.69 0.30 -9.58
N VAL A 139 -8.19 1.35 -8.94
CA VAL A 139 -7.82 2.61 -9.61
C VAL A 139 -6.73 2.37 -10.65
N GLY A 140 -5.71 1.56 -10.33
CA GLY A 140 -4.65 1.18 -11.25
C GLY A 140 -5.16 0.44 -12.50
N LEU A 141 -6.12 -0.47 -12.36
CA LEU A 141 -6.78 -1.12 -13.50
C LEU A 141 -7.65 -0.17 -14.30
N GLY A 142 -8.37 0.74 -13.64
CA GLY A 142 -9.20 1.75 -14.30
C GLY A 142 -8.40 2.59 -15.29
N PHE A 143 -7.25 3.11 -14.87
CA PHE A 143 -6.34 3.86 -15.75
C PHE A 143 -5.67 2.98 -16.83
N SER A 144 -5.43 1.70 -16.55
CA SER A 144 -4.89 0.74 -17.53
C SER A 144 -5.91 0.38 -18.63
N ALA A 145 -7.21 0.40 -18.32
CA ALA A 145 -8.29 0.16 -19.29
C ALA A 145 -8.61 1.39 -20.15
N LEU A 146 -8.46 2.60 -19.61
CA LEU A 146 -8.86 3.87 -20.27
C LEU A 146 -7.82 4.40 -21.28
N LEU A 147 -6.53 4.10 -21.12
CA LEU A 147 -5.48 4.68 -21.99
C LEU A 147 -5.00 3.68 -23.06
N ALA A 148 -5.27 4.00 -24.33
CA ALA A 148 -4.93 3.17 -25.49
C ALA A 148 -3.42 3.09 -25.83
N ARG A 149 -2.55 3.89 -25.18
CA ARG A 149 -1.09 3.93 -25.42
C ARG A 149 -0.28 3.44 -24.20
N PRO A 150 0.49 2.35 -24.33
CA PRO A 150 1.10 1.63 -23.20
C PRO A 150 2.14 2.42 -22.38
N ILE A 151 2.88 3.36 -22.99
CA ILE A 151 3.94 4.11 -22.30
C ILE A 151 3.39 5.30 -21.50
N GLY A 152 2.29 5.92 -21.96
CA GLY A 152 1.64 7.04 -21.26
C GLY A 152 0.79 6.58 -20.07
N SER A 153 0.13 5.41 -20.18
CA SER A 153 -0.74 4.89 -19.12
C SER A 153 0.03 4.55 -17.83
N ALA A 154 1.19 3.92 -17.93
CA ALA A 154 2.01 3.60 -16.76
C ALA A 154 2.52 4.86 -16.04
N ALA A 155 2.96 5.86 -16.80
CA ALA A 155 3.43 7.13 -16.25
C ALA A 155 2.30 7.93 -15.60
N VAL A 156 1.11 8.00 -16.25
CA VAL A 156 -0.07 8.67 -15.68
C VAL A 156 -0.57 7.93 -14.44
N THR A 157 -0.61 6.59 -14.45
CA THR A 157 -1.01 5.82 -13.26
C THR A 157 -0.05 6.07 -12.11
N GLN A 158 1.27 6.06 -12.35
CA GLN A 158 2.26 6.36 -11.31
C GLN A 158 2.17 7.82 -10.84
N LEU A 159 1.91 8.79 -11.72
CA LEU A 159 1.69 10.19 -11.33
C LEU A 159 0.39 10.38 -10.54
N THR A 160 -0.70 9.70 -10.90
CA THR A 160 -1.96 9.73 -10.16
C THR A 160 -1.81 9.06 -8.81
N MET A 161 -1.09 7.93 -8.73
CA MET A 161 -0.81 7.27 -7.45
C MET A 161 0.11 8.14 -6.57
N LEU A 162 1.14 8.76 -7.14
CA LEU A 162 1.99 9.73 -6.45
C LEU A 162 1.16 10.89 -5.91
N PHE A 163 0.25 11.43 -6.73
CA PHE A 163 -0.65 12.52 -6.34
C PHE A 163 -1.64 12.08 -5.24
N LEU A 164 -2.21 10.88 -5.31
CA LEU A 164 -3.12 10.38 -4.28
C LEU A 164 -2.39 10.08 -2.96
N LEU A 165 -1.21 9.47 -3.04
CA LEU A 165 -0.46 8.99 -1.88
C LEU A 165 0.29 10.12 -1.15
N ILE A 166 0.79 11.10 -1.90
CA ILE A 166 1.62 12.20 -1.36
C ILE A 166 0.89 13.54 -1.49
N GLY A 167 0.26 13.81 -2.64
CA GLY A 167 -0.44 15.08 -2.87
C GLY A 167 -1.67 15.28 -1.97
N LEU A 168 -2.51 14.25 -1.80
CA LEU A 168 -3.70 14.33 -0.96
C LEU A 168 -3.38 14.64 0.52
N PRO A 169 -2.45 13.93 1.20
CA PRO A 169 -2.11 14.26 2.58
C PRO A 169 -1.40 15.61 2.72
N ILE A 170 -0.59 16.04 1.74
CA ILE A 170 0.02 17.39 1.76
C ILE A 170 -1.05 18.48 1.69
N ILE A 171 -2.03 18.33 0.79
CA ILE A 171 -3.14 19.28 0.68
C ILE A 171 -3.97 19.29 1.97
N ALA A 172 -4.23 18.11 2.55
CA ALA A 172 -4.94 18.00 3.82
C ALA A 172 -4.19 18.74 4.94
N VAL A 173 -2.87 18.56 5.07
CA VAL A 173 -2.03 19.26 6.05
C VAL A 173 -2.01 20.78 5.80
N MET A 174 -1.96 21.21 4.54
CA MET A 174 -2.01 22.63 4.18
C MET A 174 -3.36 23.28 4.49
N LEU A 175 -4.46 22.50 4.50
CA LEU A 175 -5.79 23.00 4.87
C LEU A 175 -6.03 23.09 6.38
N VAL A 176 -5.29 22.35 7.21
CA VAL A 176 -5.40 22.39 8.68
C VAL A 176 -5.36 23.83 9.23
N PRO A 177 -4.36 24.68 8.90
CA PRO A 177 -4.32 26.05 9.40
C PRO A 177 -5.48 26.93 8.90
N ALA A 178 -6.13 26.60 7.77
CA ALA A 178 -7.29 27.32 7.27
C ALA A 178 -8.59 26.95 8.00
N THR A 179 -8.66 25.75 8.59
CA THR A 179 -9.80 25.33 9.43
C THR A 179 -9.70 25.82 10.86
N GLU A 180 -8.50 26.09 11.38
CA GLU A 180 -8.32 26.63 12.73
C GLU A 180 -8.77 28.09 12.85
N SER A 181 -8.72 28.87 11.76
CA SER A 181 -9.15 30.27 11.75
C SER A 181 -10.66 30.49 11.96
N GLU A 182 -11.51 29.48 11.76
CA GLU A 182 -12.95 29.60 12.05
C GLU A 182 -13.28 29.32 13.52
N VAL A 183 -12.47 28.52 14.22
CA VAL A 183 -12.76 28.14 15.62
C VAL A 183 -12.42 29.28 16.59
N ASP A 184 -11.38 30.07 16.31
CA ASP A 184 -10.97 31.20 17.17
C ASP A 184 -11.81 32.47 16.94
N ALA A 185 -12.60 32.53 15.86
CA ALA A 185 -13.52 33.62 15.58
C ALA A 185 -14.92 33.44 16.23
N GLN A 186 -15.21 32.25 16.78
CA GLN A 186 -16.47 31.93 17.46
C GLN A 186 -16.35 31.77 18.99
N ARG A 187 -15.16 31.95 19.57
CA ARG A 187 -14.93 31.89 21.02
C ARG A 187 -14.76 33.29 21.62
#